data_AF-K2AX29-F1
#
_entry.id   AF-K2AX29-F1
#
_cell.length_a   1.000
_cell.length_b   1.000
_cell.length_c   1.000
_cell.angle_alpha   90.00
_cell.angle_beta   90.00
_cell.angle_gamma   90.00
#
_symmetry.space_group_name_H-M   'P 1'
#
loop_
_entity.id
_entity.type
_entity.pdbx_description
1 polymer ?
#
loop_
_entity_poly.entity_id
_entity_poly.type
_entity_poly.pdbx_seq_one_letter_code
_entity_poly.pdbx_strand_id
1 'polypeptide(L)' 'MMRTLWILLVIFLCSCVNQKMTPDQQGFCKEVKRRIIFNGATSNNIEATQQRAELNTLNKNYNSHDCN' A
#
# COMPACT_ATOMS: atom_id res chain seq x y z
N MET A 1 -37.18 -19.64 -17.60
CA MET A 1 -35.75 -20.01 -17.54
C MET A 1 -34.78 -18.83 -17.65
N MET A 2 -35.16 -17.69 -18.26
CA MET A 2 -34.29 -16.49 -18.30
C MET A 2 -34.03 -15.85 -16.94
N ARG A 3 -34.98 -15.93 -16.00
CA ARG A 3 -34.94 -15.20 -14.71
C ARG A 3 -33.87 -15.72 -13.74
N THR A 4 -33.48 -16.98 -13.84
CA THR A 4 -32.43 -17.61 -13.01
C THR A 4 -31.02 -17.26 -13.46
N LEU A 5 -30.81 -16.98 -14.76
CA LEU A 5 -29.51 -16.55 -15.31
C LEU A 5 -29.09 -15.17 -14.77
N TRP A 6 -30.04 -14.25 -14.60
CA TRP A 6 -29.75 -12.91 -14.05
C TRP A 6 -29.29 -12.95 -12.58
N ILE A 7 -29.82 -13.89 -11.80
CA ILE A 7 -29.46 -14.03 -10.38
C ILE A 7 -28.00 -14.51 -10.23
N LEU A 8 -27.58 -15.45 -11.07
CA LEU A 8 -26.19 -15.94 -11.09
C LEU A 8 -25.19 -14.86 -11.53
N LEU A 9 -25.57 -13.99 -12.48
CA LEU A 9 -24.74 -12.87 -12.93
C LEU A 9 -24.50 -11.84 -11.81
N VAL A 10 -25.52 -11.54 -11.01
CA VAL A 10 -25.42 -10.57 -9.90
C VAL A 10 -24.54 -11.10 -8.76
N ILE A 11 -24.58 -12.41 -8.48
CA ILE A 11 -23.71 -13.04 -7.46
C ILE A 11 -22.23 -12.97 -7.88
N PHE A 12 -21.94 -13.18 -9.16
CA PHE A 12 -20.56 -13.12 -9.67
C PHE A 12 -19.98 -11.69 -9.61
N LEU A 13 -20.81 -10.65 -9.84
CA LEU A 13 -20.39 -9.25 -9.79
C LEU A 13 -20.21 -8.71 -8.35
N CYS A 14 -20.86 -9.29 -7.35
CA CYS A 14 -20.73 -8.88 -5.95
C CYS A 14 -19.45 -9.38 -5.26
N SER A 15 -18.64 -10.21 -5.94
CA SER A 15 -17.42 -10.80 -5.35
C SER A 15 -16.19 -9.88 -5.42
N CYS A 16 -16.31 -8.71 -6.05
CA CYS A 16 -15.28 -7.66 -6.05
C CYS A 16 -15.34 -6.85 -4.74
N VAL A 17 -15.10 -7.51 -3.62
CA VAL A 17 -14.98 -6.84 -2.32
C VAL A 17 -13.67 -6.05 -2.35
N ASN A 18 -13.78 -4.73 -2.48
CA ASN A 18 -12.69 -3.82 -2.14
C ASN A 18 -12.30 -4.07 -0.68
N GLN A 19 -11.20 -4.79 -0.46
CA GLN A 19 -10.63 -4.94 0.88
C GLN A 19 -10.20 -3.55 1.34
N LYS A 20 -11.02 -2.93 2.18
CA LYS A 20 -10.64 -1.68 2.82
C LYS A 20 -9.47 -1.98 3.76
N MET A 21 -8.41 -1.21 3.59
CA MET A 21 -7.21 -1.25 4.42
C MET A 21 -7.59 -1.07 5.90
N THR A 22 -7.03 -1.91 6.78
CA THR A 22 -7.28 -1.80 8.22
C THR A 22 -6.66 -0.50 8.78
N PRO A 23 -7.13 0.02 9.94
CA PRO A 23 -6.56 1.22 10.55
C PRO A 23 -5.04 1.12 10.80
N ASP A 24 -4.58 -0.07 11.20
CA ASP A 24 -3.16 -0.34 11.46
C ASP A 24 -2.34 -0.31 10.16
N GLN A 25 -2.88 -0.89 9.08
CA GLN A 25 -2.26 -0.82 7.76
C GLN A 25 -2.19 0.62 7.25
N GLN A 26 -3.24 1.42 7.45
CA GLN A 26 -3.23 2.85 7.09
C GLN A 26 -2.15 3.62 7.88
N GLY A 27 -2.01 3.35 9.18
CA GLY A 27 -0.98 3.95 10.02
C GLY A 27 0.42 3.59 9.55
N PHE A 28 0.65 2.31 9.24
CA PHE A 28 1.90 1.82 8.67
C PHE A 28 2.22 2.50 7.33
N CYS A 29 1.29 2.49 6.38
CA CYS A 29 1.52 3.09 5.06
C CYS A 29 1.82 4.59 5.14
N LYS A 30 1.14 5.31 6.04
CA LYS A 30 1.40 6.73 6.27
C LYS A 30 2.81 6.98 6.81
N GLU A 31 3.27 6.16 7.75
CA GLU A 31 4.61 6.27 8.33
C GLU A 31 5.71 5.89 7.32
N VAL A 32 5.53 4.80 6.57
CA VAL A 32 6.49 4.39 5.52
C VAL A 32 6.57 5.44 4.41
N LYS A 33 5.43 5.99 3.96
CA LYS A 33 5.39 7.08 2.98
C LYS A 33 6.13 8.31 3.47
N ARG A 34 5.95 8.68 4.74
CA ARG A 34 6.70 9.77 5.37
C ARG A 34 8.20 9.51 5.30
N ARG A 35 8.66 8.31 5.67
CA ARG A 35 10.09 7.95 5.62
C ARG A 35 10.66 7.97 4.20
N ILE A 36 9.88 7.58 3.19
CA ILE A 36 10.27 7.68 1.78
C ILE A 36 10.46 9.14 1.36
N ILE A 37 9.51 10.03 1.72
CA ILE A 37 9.56 11.45 1.36
C ILE A 37 10.73 12.18 2.01
N PHE A 38 10.99 11.90 3.29
CA PHE A 38 12.07 12.54 4.04
C PHE A 38 13.41 11.79 3.96
N ASN A 39 13.50 10.77 3.11
CA ASN A 39 14.71 10.01 2.92
C ASN A 39 15.81 10.90 2.33
N GLY A 40 16.90 11.10 3.08
CA GLY A 40 18.02 11.95 2.68
C GLY A 40 17.82 13.43 3.00
N ALA A 41 16.77 13.81 3.74
CA ALA A 41 16.56 15.17 4.23
C ALA A 41 17.35 15.42 5.54
N THR A 42 18.67 15.24 5.48
CA THR A 42 19.61 15.50 6.58
C THR A 42 20.84 16.22 6.05
N SER A 43 21.42 17.12 6.84
CA SER A 43 22.66 17.84 6.51
C SER A 43 23.91 16.95 6.70
N ASN A 44 23.75 15.77 7.31
CA ASN A 44 24.82 14.81 7.52
C ASN A 44 24.92 13.84 6.33
N ASN A 45 26.04 13.89 5.59
CA ASN A 45 26.27 13.04 4.43
C ASN A 45 26.28 11.53 4.74
N ILE A 46 26.71 11.14 5.94
CA ILE A 46 26.72 9.73 6.37
C ILE A 46 25.29 9.25 6.56
N GLU A 47 24.47 10.01 7.29
CA GLU A 47 23.06 9.70 7.50
C GLU A 47 22.27 9.74 6.19
N ALA A 48 22.54 10.71 5.31
CA ALA A 48 21.89 10.79 4.00
C ALA A 48 22.20 9.56 3.13
N THR A 49 23.43 9.03 3.23
CA THR A 49 23.83 7.81 2.50
C THR A 49 23.14 6.58 3.07
N GLN A 50 23.06 6.45 4.40
CA GLN A 50 22.34 5.37 5.06
C GLN A 50 20.85 5.39 4.72
N GLN A 51 20.21 6.56 4.81
CA GLN A 51 18.81 6.72 4.46
C GLN A 51 18.57 6.33 2.99
N ARG A 52 19.41 6.80 2.06
CA ARG A 52 19.29 6.41 0.64
C ARG A 52 19.43 4.92 0.41
N ALA A 53 20.29 4.24 1.16
CA ALA A 53 20.42 2.77 1.10
C ALA A 53 19.15 2.06 1.59
N GLU A 54 18.45 2.64 2.57
CA GLU A 54 17.18 2.13 3.11
C GLU A 54 15.97 2.41 2.21
N LEU A 55 16.08 3.33 1.24
CA LEU A 55 14.97 3.75 0.38
C LEU A 55 14.36 2.58 -0.41
N ASN A 56 15.20 1.66 -0.89
CA ASN A 56 14.76 0.48 -1.62
C ASN A 56 13.91 -0.45 -0.75
N THR A 57 14.31 -0.64 0.51
CA THR A 57 13.58 -1.45 1.48
C THR A 57 12.24 -0.80 1.83
N LEU A 58 12.23 0.52 2.03
CA LEU A 58 11.00 1.27 2.32
C LEU A 58 10.00 1.20 1.16
N ASN A 59 10.45 1.38 -0.08
CA ASN A 59 9.61 1.26 -1.27
C ASN A 59 9.07 -0.17 -1.44
N LYS A 60 9.90 -1.19 -1.19
CA LYS A 60 9.45 -2.58 -1.22
C LYS A 60 8.37 -2.85 -0.18
N ASN A 61 8.56 -2.36 1.05
CA ASN A 61 7.61 -2.52 2.14
C ASN A 61 6.29 -1.76 1.88
N TYR A 62 6.36 -0.58 1.25
CA TYR A 62 5.18 0.20 0.85
C TYR A 62 4.33 -0.56 -0.17
N ASN A 63 4.97 -1.12 -1.20
CA ASN A 63 4.28 -1.86 -2.26
C ASN A 63 3.77 -3.23 -1.80
N SER A 64 4.52 -3.94 -0.93
CA SER A 64 4.10 -5.26 -0.45
C SER A 64 2.89 -5.24 0.49
N HIS A 65 2.57 -4.08 1.05
CA HIS A 65 1.42 -3.88 1.92
C HIS A 65 0.21 -3.27 1.18
N ASP A 66 0.22 -3.25 -0.16
CA ASP A 66 -0.81 -2.61 -0.99
C ASP A 66 -1.15 -1.18 -0.51
N CYS A 67 -0.12 -0.41 -0.11
CA CYS A 67 -0.27 1.00 0.27
C CYS A 67 -0.58 1.91 -0.93
N ASN A 68 -0.80 1.35 -2.13
CA ASN A 68 -0.88 2.07 -3.40
C ASN A 68 -2.32 2.29 -3.84
#